data_AF-A0A6C0F3I4-F1
#
_entry.id   AF-A0A6C0F3I4-F1
#
_cell.length_a   1.000
_cell.length_b   1.000
_cell.length_c   1.000
_cell.angle_alpha   90.00
_cell.angle_beta   90.00
_cell.angle_gamma   90.00
#
_symmetry.space_group_name_H-M   'P 1'
#
loop_
_entity.id
_entity.type
_entity.pdbx_description
1 polymer ?
#
loop_
_entity_poly.entity_id
_entity_poly.type
_entity_poly.pdbx_seq_one_letter_code
_entity_poly.pdbx_strand_id
1 'polypeptide(L)'
;MILFWVITTLAICGIFLTHAYGNLRKISANWSQYRCNPSYMLFAGIVDPETGIGGNFRNCMNLIGSSVAGSMTDALGSQFSIISDILKNIANPLALFRQMITTIRKFIMSFASSTLSKASAPVGAFVYILNKLNDLLRRMFGEGYIMAYFGASAVAFMESFISFVLGVIKAFVVAMLIISVILALFQPQILAFTLVMSAALMAAGV
;
A
#
# COMPACT_ATOMS: atom_id res chain seq x y z
N MET A 1 -36.24 -1.67 -15.23
CA MET A 1 -35.21 -1.13 -14.31
C MET A 1 -33.87 -1.86 -14.39
N ILE A 2 -33.82 -3.19 -14.28
CA ILE A 2 -32.55 -3.96 -14.29
C ILE A 2 -31.77 -3.79 -15.61
N LEU A 3 -32.45 -3.80 -16.75
CA LEU A 3 -31.83 -3.62 -18.07
C LEU A 3 -31.08 -2.29 -18.21
N PHE A 4 -31.63 -1.20 -17.65
CA PHE A 4 -31.04 0.14 -17.71
C PHE A 4 -29.72 0.22 -16.94
N TRP A 5 -29.68 -0.37 -15.73
CA TRP A 5 -28.47 -0.43 -14.91
C TRP A 5 -27.37 -1.31 -15.52
N VAL A 6 -27.73 -2.41 -16.17
CA VAL A 6 -26.76 -3.28 -16.86
C VAL A 6 -26.14 -2.56 -18.06
N ILE A 7 -26.94 -1.90 -18.89
CA ILE A 7 -26.46 -1.18 -20.07
C ILE A 7 -25.59 0.02 -19.68
N THR A 8 -25.96 0.78 -18.64
CA THR A 8 -25.15 1.91 -18.16
C THR A 8 -23.83 1.45 -17.54
N THR A 9 -23.82 0.35 -16.78
CA THR A 9 -22.58 -0.21 -16.22
C THR A 9 -21.65 -0.72 -17.32
N LEU A 10 -22.18 -1.41 -18.33
CA LEU A 10 -21.41 -1.86 -19.51
C LEU A 10 -20.83 -0.68 -20.31
N ALA A 11 -21.60 0.39 -20.50
CA ALA A 11 -21.12 1.59 -21.19
C ALA A 11 -19.97 2.28 -20.45
N ILE A 12 -20.08 2.41 -19.12
CA ILE A 12 -19.02 2.98 -18.28
C ILE A 12 -17.76 2.10 -18.32
N CYS A 13 -17.91 0.78 -18.18
CA CYS A 13 -16.79 -0.16 -18.29
C CYS A 13 -16.12 -0.09 -19.66
N GLY A 14 -16.89 0.01 -20.75
CA GLY A 14 -16.36 0.13 -22.11
C GLY A 14 -15.51 1.39 -22.32
N ILE A 15 -15.97 2.54 -21.81
CA ILE A 15 -15.21 3.80 -21.87
C ILE A 15 -13.93 3.70 -21.05
N PHE A 16 -14.01 3.12 -19.85
CA PHE A 16 -12.84 2.96 -18.97
C PHE A 16 -11.77 2.05 -19.58
N LEU A 17 -12.19 0.94 -20.18
CA LEU A 17 -11.29 -0.01 -20.85
C LEU A 17 -10.60 0.66 -22.03
N THR A 18 -11.32 1.35 -22.91
CA THR A 18 -10.71 2.01 -24.08
C THR A 18 -9.70 3.10 -23.68
N HIS A 19 -10.00 3.88 -22.63
CA HIS A 19 -9.06 4.87 -22.10
C HIS A 19 -7.83 4.22 -21.44
N ALA A 20 -8.02 3.14 -20.69
CA ALA A 20 -6.93 2.39 -20.07
C ALA A 20 -5.99 1.77 -21.11
N TYR A 21 -6.54 1.12 -22.14
CA TYR A 21 -5.76 0.55 -23.24
C TYR A 21 -5.02 1.63 -24.04
N GLY A 22 -5.62 2.80 -24.24
CA GLY A 22 -4.98 3.94 -24.91
C GLY A 22 -3.76 4.48 -24.15
N ASN A 23 -3.89 4.63 -22.83
CA ASN A 23 -2.78 5.08 -21.98
C ASN A 23 -1.68 4.00 -21.84
N LEU A 24 -2.05 2.74 -21.72
CA LEU A 24 -1.09 1.63 -21.68
C LEU A 24 -0.28 1.53 -22.97
N ARG A 25 -0.90 1.75 -24.14
CA ARG A 25 -0.17 1.82 -25.43
C ARG A 25 0.84 2.96 -25.47
N LYS A 26 0.51 4.14 -24.94
CA LYS A 26 1.44 5.27 -24.87
C LYS A 26 2.63 4.98 -23.94
N ILE A 27 2.38 4.30 -22.83
CA ILE A 27 3.41 3.91 -21.85
C ILE A 27 4.30 2.81 -22.43
N SER A 28 3.71 1.81 -23.09
CA SER A 28 4.45 0.74 -23.78
C SER A 28 5.32 1.28 -24.91
N ALA A 29 4.81 2.23 -25.70
CA ALA A 29 5.57 2.86 -26.79
C ALA A 29 6.79 3.67 -26.28
N ASN A 30 6.72 4.24 -25.08
CA ASN A 30 7.80 5.03 -24.46
C ASN A 30 8.38 4.37 -23.21
N TRP A 31 8.42 3.03 -23.19
CA TRP A 31 8.74 2.28 -21.98
C TRP A 31 10.11 2.60 -21.40
N SER A 32 11.10 2.93 -22.24
CA SER A 32 12.45 3.32 -21.83
C SER A 32 12.51 4.53 -20.89
N GLN A 33 11.52 5.43 -20.97
CA GLN A 33 11.43 6.63 -20.13
C GLN A 33 10.66 6.36 -18.83
N TYR A 34 9.65 5.48 -18.87
CA TYR A 34 8.77 5.20 -17.73
C TYR A 34 9.20 3.98 -16.89
N ARG A 35 10.16 3.17 -17.37
CA ARG A 35 10.64 1.94 -16.71
C ARG A 35 11.14 2.10 -15.27
N CYS A 36 11.64 3.29 -14.90
CA CYS A 36 12.14 3.61 -13.57
C CYS A 36 11.11 4.32 -12.68
N ASN A 37 9.88 4.53 -13.16
CA ASN A 37 8.84 5.17 -12.36
C ASN A 37 8.20 4.14 -11.40
N PRO A 38 8.25 4.35 -10.07
CA PRO A 38 7.78 3.37 -9.09
C PRO A 38 6.30 3.01 -9.22
N SER A 39 5.48 3.89 -9.81
CA SER A 39 4.04 3.66 -10.00
C SER A 39 3.70 2.59 -11.06
N TYR A 40 4.60 2.33 -12.01
CA TYR A 40 4.37 1.35 -13.11
C TYR A 40 5.41 0.22 -13.11
N MET A 41 6.46 0.32 -12.28
CA MET A 41 7.56 -0.65 -12.22
C MET A 41 7.10 -2.06 -11.81
N LEU A 42 6.14 -2.16 -10.88
CA LEU A 42 5.56 -3.44 -10.45
C LEU A 42 4.69 -4.10 -11.52
N PHE A 43 4.25 -3.33 -12.52
CA PHE A 43 3.47 -3.80 -13.66
C PHE A 43 4.32 -3.97 -14.92
N ALA A 44 5.66 -3.89 -14.79
CA ALA A 44 6.60 -4.05 -15.88
C ALA A 44 6.40 -5.37 -16.64
N GLY A 45 6.04 -6.46 -15.96
CA GLY A 45 5.79 -7.76 -16.59
C GLY A 45 4.58 -7.79 -17.55
N ILE A 46 3.68 -6.81 -17.47
CA ILE A 46 2.53 -6.69 -18.41
C ILE A 46 2.94 -5.89 -19.66
N VAL A 47 3.89 -4.97 -19.52
CA VAL A 47 4.33 -4.06 -20.58
C VAL A 47 5.52 -4.63 -21.35
N ASP A 48 6.43 -5.29 -20.64
CA ASP A 48 7.63 -5.94 -21.16
C ASP A 48 7.76 -7.35 -20.53
N PRO A 49 7.10 -8.34 -21.14
CA PRO A 49 7.06 -9.71 -20.63
C PRO A 49 8.40 -10.45 -20.76
N GLU A 50 9.32 -10.01 -21.63
CA GLU A 50 10.63 -10.65 -21.81
C GLU A 50 11.57 -10.35 -20.64
N THR A 51 11.60 -9.10 -20.20
CA THR A 51 12.49 -8.67 -19.12
C THR A 51 11.87 -8.90 -17.74
N GLY A 52 10.54 -8.93 -17.66
CA GLY A 52 9.79 -9.12 -16.42
C GLY A 52 10.06 -8.04 -15.37
N ILE A 53 9.45 -8.20 -14.18
CA ILE A 53 9.57 -7.22 -13.09
C ILE A 53 11.01 -7.18 -12.54
N GLY A 54 11.61 -8.35 -12.32
CA GLY A 54 12.95 -8.48 -11.76
C GLY A 54 14.07 -8.00 -12.70
N GLY A 55 13.98 -8.32 -13.99
CA GLY A 55 14.96 -7.87 -14.98
C GLY A 55 14.87 -6.36 -15.23
N ASN A 56 13.66 -5.80 -15.26
CA ASN A 56 13.48 -4.35 -15.39
C ASN A 56 14.00 -3.58 -14.16
N PHE A 57 13.82 -4.12 -12.95
CA PHE A 57 14.42 -3.56 -11.73
C PHE A 57 15.95 -3.52 -11.82
N ARG A 58 16.57 -4.62 -12.28
CA ARG A 58 18.03 -4.69 -12.50
C ARG A 58 18.51 -3.66 -13.51
N ASN A 59 17.78 -3.49 -14.62
CA ASN A 59 18.11 -2.50 -15.64
C ASN A 59 18.01 -1.07 -15.11
N CYS A 60 16.98 -0.76 -14.31
CA CYS A 60 16.86 0.55 -13.67
C CYS A 60 17.98 0.81 -12.66
N MET A 61 18.31 -0.18 -11.82
CA MET A 61 19.43 -0.12 -10.88
C MET A 61 20.78 0.06 -11.58
N ASN A 62 20.99 -0.58 -12.72
CA ASN A 62 22.20 -0.44 -13.53
C ASN A 62 22.31 0.95 -14.19
N LEU A 63 21.19 1.54 -14.62
CA LEU A 63 21.16 2.91 -15.15
C LEU A 63 21.52 3.94 -14.08
N ILE A 64 20.92 3.81 -12.89
CA ILE A 64 21.27 4.63 -11.72
C ILE A 64 22.75 4.41 -11.34
N GLY A 65 23.22 3.16 -11.38
CA GLY A 65 24.62 2.82 -11.15
C GLY A 65 25.58 3.46 -12.15
N SER A 66 25.22 3.48 -13.44
CA SER A 66 26.02 4.10 -14.50
C SER A 66 26.05 5.62 -14.43
N SER A 67 24.96 6.28 -14.03
CA SER A 67 24.95 7.75 -13.85
C SER A 67 25.78 8.17 -12.65
N VAL A 68 25.78 7.37 -11.59
CA VAL A 68 26.64 7.56 -10.41
C VAL A 68 28.10 7.32 -10.76
N ALA A 69 28.41 6.23 -11.47
CA ALA A 69 29.76 5.92 -11.92
C ALA A 69 30.30 6.97 -12.90
N GLY A 70 29.48 7.44 -13.84
CA GLY A 70 29.80 8.51 -14.79
C GLY A 70 30.11 9.84 -14.10
N SER A 71 29.26 10.25 -13.14
CA SER A 71 29.52 11.45 -12.32
C SER A 71 30.79 11.32 -11.45
N MET A 72 31.18 10.11 -11.07
CA MET A 72 32.43 9.85 -10.36
C MET A 72 33.64 9.84 -11.30
N THR A 73 33.52 9.32 -12.53
CA THR A 73 34.60 9.29 -13.52
C THR A 73 34.87 10.66 -14.12
N ASP A 74 33.86 11.48 -14.38
CA ASP A 74 34.03 12.88 -14.79
C ASP A 74 34.70 13.74 -13.70
N ALA A 75 34.34 13.46 -12.44
CA ALA A 75 34.99 14.08 -11.29
C ALA A 75 36.46 13.62 -11.14
N LEU A 76 36.82 12.42 -11.58
CA LEU A 76 38.22 11.97 -11.60
C LEU A 76 38.98 12.54 -12.81
N GLY A 77 38.36 12.60 -13.99
CA GLY A 77 38.96 13.14 -15.22
C GLY A 77 39.34 14.61 -15.11
N SER A 78 38.48 15.44 -14.48
CA SER A 78 38.80 16.85 -14.22
C SER A 78 39.98 17.02 -13.26
N GLN A 79 40.16 16.10 -12.31
CA GLN A 79 41.25 16.15 -11.33
C GLN A 79 42.59 15.69 -11.90
N PHE A 80 42.60 14.76 -12.86
CA PHE A 80 43.81 14.36 -13.58
C PHE A 80 44.38 15.48 -14.47
N SER A 81 43.54 16.42 -14.95
CA SER A 81 44.03 17.60 -15.69
C SER A 81 44.94 18.50 -14.85
N ILE A 82 44.64 18.63 -13.55
CA ILE A 82 45.41 19.40 -12.59
C ILE A 82 46.80 18.77 -12.37
N ILE A 83 46.88 17.45 -12.38
CA ILE A 83 48.16 16.71 -12.27
C ILE A 83 49.02 16.94 -13.52
N SER A 84 48.41 16.98 -14.71
CA SER A 84 49.08 17.34 -15.97
C SER A 84 49.68 18.75 -15.94
N ASP A 85 48.95 19.72 -15.35
CA ASP A 85 49.41 21.11 -15.28
C ASP A 85 50.51 21.34 -14.24
N ILE A 86 50.61 20.48 -13.23
CA ILE A 86 51.74 20.48 -12.28
C ILE A 86 53.03 19.98 -12.96
N LEU A 87 52.94 18.97 -13.82
CA LEU A 87 54.09 18.42 -14.55
C LEU A 87 54.70 19.44 -15.54
N LYS A 88 53.92 20.41 -16.02
CA LYS A 88 54.41 21.48 -16.91
C LYS A 88 55.15 22.61 -16.18
N ASN A 89 55.02 22.72 -14.85
CA ASN A 89 55.55 23.83 -14.05
C ASN A 89 56.85 23.48 -13.29
N ILE A 90 57.57 22.41 -13.66
CA ILE A 90 58.78 21.91 -12.99
C ILE A 90 59.98 22.83 -13.29
N ALA A 91 60.04 24.00 -12.66
CA ALA A 91 61.19 24.91 -12.75
C ALA A 91 61.62 25.56 -11.41
N ASN A 92 61.10 25.15 -10.25
CA ASN A 92 61.59 25.69 -8.97
C ASN A 92 61.30 24.81 -7.72
N PRO A 93 62.26 24.06 -7.17
CA PRO A 93 61.95 22.90 -6.31
C PRO A 93 61.35 23.24 -4.94
N LEU A 94 61.61 24.41 -4.34
CA LEU A 94 61.23 24.66 -2.93
C LEU A 94 59.84 25.30 -2.75
N ALA A 95 59.47 26.25 -3.63
CA ALA A 95 58.12 26.81 -3.67
C ALA A 95 57.12 25.78 -4.21
N LEU A 96 57.54 24.97 -5.19
CA LEU A 96 56.73 23.90 -5.75
C LEU A 96 56.43 22.81 -4.74
N PHE A 97 57.37 22.44 -3.86
CA PHE A 97 57.09 21.40 -2.85
C PHE A 97 56.00 21.84 -1.87
N ARG A 98 56.06 23.10 -1.43
CA ARG A 98 55.01 23.68 -0.57
C ARG A 98 53.67 23.77 -1.31
N GLN A 99 53.70 24.20 -2.56
CA GLN A 99 52.50 24.30 -3.39
C GLN A 99 51.89 22.92 -3.69
N MET A 100 52.72 21.90 -3.94
CA MET A 100 52.31 20.51 -4.13
C MET A 100 51.66 19.94 -2.87
N ILE A 101 52.25 20.16 -1.69
CA ILE A 101 51.65 19.76 -0.39
C ILE A 101 50.28 20.45 -0.18
N THR A 102 50.18 21.74 -0.49
CA THR A 102 48.92 22.49 -0.38
C THR A 102 47.88 21.98 -1.37
N THR A 103 48.29 21.66 -2.61
CA THR A 103 47.39 21.13 -3.65
C THR A 103 46.95 19.71 -3.33
N ILE A 104 47.83 18.84 -2.81
CA ILE A 104 47.46 17.50 -2.32
C ILE A 104 46.47 17.60 -1.16
N ARG A 105 46.68 18.52 -0.20
CA ARG A 105 45.70 18.76 0.88
C ARG A 105 44.35 19.23 0.35
N LYS A 106 44.34 20.16 -0.61
CA LYS A 106 43.10 20.63 -1.26
C LYS A 106 42.42 19.51 -2.04
N PHE A 107 43.19 18.67 -2.73
CA PHE A 107 42.69 17.49 -3.44
C PHE A 107 42.04 16.49 -2.47
N ILE A 108 42.71 16.16 -1.35
CA ILE A 108 42.16 15.26 -0.32
C ILE A 108 40.89 15.86 0.29
N MET A 109 40.87 17.16 0.62
CA MET A 109 39.66 17.81 1.16
C MET A 109 38.52 17.86 0.14
N SER A 110 38.81 18.15 -1.12
CA SER A 110 37.83 18.19 -2.20
C SER A 110 37.29 16.80 -2.53
N PHE A 111 38.15 15.79 -2.52
CA PHE A 111 37.77 14.39 -2.72
C PHE A 111 36.92 13.87 -1.56
N ALA A 112 37.33 14.16 -0.32
CA ALA A 112 36.57 13.79 0.87
C ALA A 112 35.22 14.50 0.92
N SER A 113 35.15 15.81 0.65
CA SER A 113 33.89 16.55 0.65
C SER A 113 32.97 16.12 -0.49
N SER A 114 33.51 15.88 -1.70
CA SER A 114 32.73 15.42 -2.85
C SER A 114 32.24 13.99 -2.66
N THR A 115 33.06 13.08 -2.13
CA THR A 115 32.67 11.68 -1.90
C THR A 115 31.64 11.58 -0.78
N LEU A 116 31.82 12.31 0.32
CA LEU A 116 30.87 12.32 1.43
C LEU A 116 29.54 12.99 1.01
N SER A 117 29.60 14.05 0.20
CA SER A 117 28.43 14.70 -0.41
C SER A 117 27.69 13.79 -1.40
N LYS A 118 28.43 13.03 -2.23
CA LYS A 118 27.84 12.09 -3.18
C LYS A 118 27.33 10.81 -2.51
N ALA A 119 27.88 10.44 -1.34
CA ALA A 119 27.40 9.31 -0.55
C ALA A 119 26.18 9.68 0.33
N SER A 120 26.07 10.92 0.79
CA SER A 120 24.93 11.37 1.60
C SER A 120 23.63 11.51 0.80
N ALA A 121 23.70 11.84 -0.49
CA ALA A 121 22.54 11.94 -1.37
C ALA A 121 21.75 10.61 -1.53
N PRO A 122 22.36 9.46 -1.88
CA PRO A 122 21.66 8.18 -1.96
C PRO A 122 21.22 7.66 -0.59
N VAL A 123 21.97 7.93 0.49
CA VAL A 123 21.55 7.60 1.86
C VAL A 123 20.30 8.39 2.25
N GLY A 124 20.23 9.68 1.91
CA GLY A 124 19.04 10.51 2.12
C GLY A 124 17.83 10.00 1.36
N ALA A 125 18.00 9.62 0.09
CA ALA A 125 16.93 9.02 -0.73
C ALA A 125 16.47 7.66 -0.16
N PHE A 126 17.40 6.82 0.32
CA PHE A 126 17.09 5.54 0.94
C PHE A 126 16.32 5.72 2.26
N VAL A 127 16.76 6.63 3.13
CA VAL A 127 16.06 6.97 4.38
C VAL A 127 14.67 7.55 4.10
N TYR A 128 14.54 8.38 3.06
CA TYR A 128 13.24 8.90 2.62
C TYR A 128 12.28 7.77 2.22
N ILE A 129 12.75 6.79 1.44
CA ILE A 129 11.94 5.63 1.03
C ILE A 129 11.55 4.79 2.25
N LEU A 130 12.46 4.51 3.18
CA LEU A 130 12.16 3.77 4.42
C LEU A 130 11.12 4.48 5.28
N ASN A 131 11.23 5.79 5.44
CA ASN A 131 10.23 6.58 6.16
C ASN A 131 8.88 6.55 5.46
N LYS A 132 8.86 6.60 4.13
CA LYS A 132 7.61 6.48 3.36
C LYS A 132 6.98 5.10 3.52
N LEU A 133 7.78 4.05 3.59
CA LEU A 133 7.31 2.69 3.82
C LEU A 133 6.69 2.55 5.22
N ASN A 134 7.31 3.13 6.25
CA ASN A 134 6.74 3.20 7.61
C ASN A 134 5.41 3.97 7.66
N ASP A 135 5.30 5.08 6.93
CA ASP A 135 4.05 5.86 6.81
C ASP A 135 2.92 5.03 6.18
N LEU A 136 3.22 4.30 5.11
CA LEU A 136 2.26 3.38 4.48
C LEU A 136 1.85 2.23 5.41
N LEU A 137 2.79 1.62 6.12
CA LEU A 137 2.50 0.56 7.09
C LEU A 137 1.60 1.08 8.22
N ARG A 138 1.87 2.27 8.76
CA ARG A 138 1.02 2.90 9.78
C ARG A 138 -0.40 3.16 9.30
N ARG A 139 -0.57 3.64 8.06
CA ARG A 139 -1.90 3.83 7.45
C ARG A 139 -2.64 2.51 7.30
N MET A 140 -1.97 1.47 6.84
CA MET A 140 -2.55 0.14 6.67
C MET A 140 -3.03 -0.48 8.01
N PHE A 141 -2.24 -0.36 9.07
CA PHE A 141 -2.69 -0.79 10.41
C PHE A 141 -3.86 0.05 10.93
N GLY A 142 -3.88 1.36 10.65
CA GLY A 142 -4.99 2.24 11.01
C GLY A 142 -6.31 1.85 10.32
N GLU A 143 -6.28 1.59 9.02
CA GLU A 143 -7.46 1.13 8.26
C GLU A 143 -7.90 -0.28 8.68
N GLY A 144 -6.95 -1.17 8.97
CA GLY A 144 -7.24 -2.51 9.49
C GLY A 144 -7.98 -2.49 10.82
N TYR A 145 -7.65 -1.54 11.70
CA TYR A 145 -8.37 -1.36 12.97
C TYR A 145 -9.82 -0.96 12.75
N ILE A 146 -10.09 -0.04 11.82
CA ILE A 146 -11.46 0.37 11.46
C ILE A 146 -12.25 -0.83 10.92
N MET A 147 -11.63 -1.65 10.05
CA MET A 147 -12.26 -2.84 9.51
C MET A 147 -12.59 -3.88 10.59
N ALA A 148 -11.70 -4.08 11.57
CA ALA A 148 -11.94 -4.99 12.69
C ALA A 148 -13.12 -4.54 13.56
N TYR A 149 -13.21 -3.25 13.87
CA TYR A 149 -14.34 -2.69 14.63
C TYR A 149 -15.66 -2.76 13.85
N PHE A 150 -15.62 -2.58 12.54
CA PHE A 150 -16.80 -2.75 11.69
C PHE A 150 -17.28 -4.22 11.65
N GLY A 151 -16.34 -5.18 11.61
CA GLY A 151 -16.68 -6.60 11.73
C GLY A 151 -17.32 -6.94 13.07
N ALA A 152 -16.73 -6.45 14.17
CA ALA A 152 -17.26 -6.67 15.51
C ALA A 152 -18.66 -6.05 15.70
N SER A 153 -18.90 -4.85 15.17
CA SER A 153 -20.22 -4.21 15.25
C SER A 153 -21.27 -4.95 14.43
N ALA A 154 -20.91 -5.52 13.27
CA ALA A 154 -21.81 -6.34 12.47
C ALA A 154 -22.23 -7.62 13.21
N VAL A 155 -21.30 -8.29 13.90
CA VAL A 155 -21.61 -9.48 14.72
C VAL A 155 -22.51 -9.12 15.90
N ALA A 156 -22.18 -8.05 16.63
CA ALA A 156 -23.01 -7.58 17.75
C ALA A 156 -24.43 -7.19 17.30
N PHE A 157 -24.57 -6.63 16.10
CA PHE A 157 -25.87 -6.35 15.50
C PHE A 157 -26.69 -7.63 15.24
N MET A 158 -26.06 -8.68 14.70
CA MET A 158 -26.75 -9.95 14.48
C MET A 158 -27.22 -10.59 15.79
N GLU A 159 -26.37 -10.62 16.82
CA GLU A 159 -26.74 -11.15 18.14
C GLU A 159 -27.90 -10.36 18.75
N SER A 160 -27.83 -9.02 18.67
CA SER A 160 -28.89 -8.13 19.16
C SER A 160 -30.21 -8.35 18.42
N PHE A 161 -30.16 -8.58 17.10
CA PHE A 161 -31.33 -8.85 16.29
C PHE A 161 -31.99 -10.19 16.65
N ILE A 162 -31.20 -11.26 16.84
CA ILE A 162 -31.71 -12.56 17.27
C ILE A 162 -32.34 -12.47 18.66
N SER A 163 -31.67 -11.79 19.60
CA SER A 163 -32.20 -11.55 20.94
C SER A 163 -33.52 -10.78 20.92
N PHE A 164 -33.63 -9.79 20.03
CA PHE A 164 -34.88 -9.03 19.83
C PHE A 164 -36.03 -9.92 19.34
N VAL A 165 -35.80 -10.74 18.30
CA VAL A 165 -36.84 -11.62 17.74
C VAL A 165 -37.31 -12.65 18.78
N LEU A 166 -36.38 -13.29 19.49
CA LEU A 166 -36.72 -14.23 20.57
C LEU A 166 -37.44 -13.53 21.73
N GLY A 167 -37.04 -12.30 22.06
CA GLY A 167 -37.71 -11.48 23.08
C GLY A 167 -39.17 -11.19 22.73
N VAL A 168 -39.45 -10.81 21.47
CA VAL A 168 -40.82 -10.59 20.98
C VAL A 168 -41.65 -11.86 21.05
N ILE A 169 -41.10 -13.01 20.63
CA ILE A 169 -41.80 -14.30 20.70
C ILE A 169 -42.12 -14.67 22.15
N LYS A 170 -41.14 -14.57 23.06
CA LYS A 170 -41.33 -14.85 24.49
C LYS A 170 -42.39 -13.95 25.11
N ALA A 171 -42.39 -12.65 24.80
CA ALA A 171 -43.40 -11.71 25.27
C ALA A 171 -44.81 -12.11 24.81
N PHE A 172 -44.95 -12.53 23.54
CA PHE A 172 -46.22 -12.99 22.99
C PHE A 172 -46.73 -14.27 23.68
N VAL A 173 -45.86 -15.25 23.91
CA VAL A 173 -46.20 -16.51 24.59
C VAL A 173 -46.64 -16.26 26.03
N VAL A 174 -45.92 -15.42 26.77
CA VAL A 174 -46.30 -15.06 28.15
C VAL A 174 -47.65 -14.35 28.19
N ALA A 175 -47.92 -13.44 27.25
CA ALA A 175 -49.21 -12.77 27.15
C ALA A 175 -50.35 -13.77 26.88
N MET A 176 -50.17 -14.73 25.96
CA MET A 176 -51.17 -15.78 25.70
C MET A 176 -51.40 -16.68 26.92
N LEU A 177 -50.34 -17.02 27.66
CA LEU A 177 -50.45 -17.86 28.85
C LEU A 177 -51.25 -17.16 29.96
N ILE A 178 -51.01 -15.87 30.19
CA ILE A 178 -51.78 -15.08 31.16
C ILE A 178 -53.27 -15.07 30.78
N ILE A 179 -53.61 -14.84 29.52
CA ILE A 179 -54.99 -14.85 29.04
C ILE A 179 -55.63 -16.24 29.23
N SER A 180 -54.89 -17.32 28.95
CA SER A 180 -55.38 -18.69 29.15
C SER A 180 -55.66 -19.01 30.61
N VAL A 181 -54.83 -18.53 31.56
CA VAL A 181 -55.05 -18.75 32.99
C VAL A 181 -56.30 -18.01 33.47
N ILE A 182 -56.51 -16.79 33.00
CA ILE A 182 -57.70 -16.00 33.33
C ILE A 182 -58.98 -16.68 32.82
N LEU A 183 -58.98 -17.20 31.58
CA LEU A 183 -60.12 -17.91 31.01
C LEU A 183 -60.41 -19.25 31.72
N ALA A 184 -59.36 -19.96 32.14
CA ALA A 184 -59.51 -21.23 32.84
C ALA A 184 -60.17 -21.11 34.23
N LEU A 185 -60.10 -19.92 34.85
CA LEU A 185 -60.76 -19.61 36.11
C LEU A 185 -62.30 -19.49 35.95
N PHE A 186 -62.79 -19.29 34.72
CA PHE A 186 -64.22 -19.16 34.42
C PHE A 186 -64.84 -20.38 33.70
N GLN A 187 -64.04 -21.21 32.99
CA GLN A 187 -64.51 -22.48 32.39
C GLN A 187 -63.44 -23.59 32.44
N PRO A 188 -63.62 -24.65 33.27
CA PRO A 188 -62.54 -25.61 33.59
C PRO A 188 -62.20 -26.61 32.48
N GLN A 189 -62.99 -26.73 31.41
CA GLN A 189 -62.73 -27.73 30.36
C GLN A 189 -61.57 -27.34 29.41
N ILE A 190 -61.26 -26.04 29.29
CA ILE A 190 -60.28 -25.53 28.32
C ILE A 190 -58.84 -25.59 28.87
N LEU A 191 -58.68 -25.66 30.20
CA LEU A 191 -57.39 -25.70 30.90
C LEU A 191 -56.51 -26.89 30.49
N ALA A 192 -57.10 -28.07 30.27
CA ALA A 192 -56.34 -29.27 29.94
C ALA A 192 -55.69 -29.18 28.55
N PHE A 193 -56.34 -28.50 27.59
CA PHE A 193 -55.83 -28.39 26.24
C PHE A 193 -54.66 -27.40 26.13
N THR A 194 -54.73 -26.27 26.84
CA THR A 194 -53.67 -25.26 26.81
C THR A 194 -52.42 -25.66 27.60
N LEU A 195 -52.55 -26.44 28.68
CA LEU A 195 -51.41 -27.02 29.41
C LEU A 195 -50.61 -28.01 28.56
N VAL A 196 -51.28 -28.83 27.75
CA VAL A 196 -50.60 -29.79 26.86
C VAL A 196 -49.86 -29.07 25.74
N MET A 197 -50.46 -28.05 25.16
CA MET A 197 -49.81 -27.25 24.10
C MET A 197 -48.64 -26.42 24.64
N SER A 198 -48.76 -25.83 25.82
CA SER A 198 -47.66 -25.06 26.43
C SER A 198 -46.50 -25.95 26.87
N ALA A 199 -46.78 -27.14 27.41
CA ALA A 199 -45.75 -28.14 27.73
C ALA A 199 -45.04 -28.67 26.47
N ALA A 200 -45.77 -28.87 25.36
CA ALA A 200 -45.18 -29.29 24.10
C ALA A 200 -44.26 -28.22 23.48
N LEU A 201 -44.63 -26.94 23.59
CA LEU A 201 -43.79 -25.82 23.13
C LEU A 201 -42.54 -25.64 23.99
N MET A 202 -42.65 -25.81 25.32
CA MET A 202 -41.50 -25.71 26.23
C MET A 202 -40.52 -26.89 26.05
N ALA A 203 -41.03 -28.09 25.74
CA ALA A 203 -40.20 -29.25 25.39
C ALA A 203 -39.49 -29.12 24.03
N ALA A 204 -39.99 -28.25 23.14
CA ALA A 204 -39.37 -27.95 21.84
C ALA A 204 -38.23 -26.92 21.93
N GLY A 205 -37.91 -26.42 23.12
CA GLY A 205 -36.75 -25.53 23.36
C GLY A 205 -37.00 -24.05 23.07
N VAL A 206 -38.26 -23.60 23.05
CA VAL A 206 -38.66 -22.17 22.97
C VAL A 206 -39.11 -21.66 24.33
#